data_AF-A0A5E8VKX3-F1
#
_entry.id   AF-A0A5E8VKX3-F1
#
_cell.length_a   1.000
_cell.length_b   1.000
_cell.length_c   1.000
_cell.angle_alpha   90.00
_cell.angle_beta   90.00
_cell.angle_gamma   90.00
#
_symmetry.space_group_name_H-M   'P 1'
#
loop_
_entity.id
_entity.type
_entity.pdbx_description
1 polymer ?
#
loop_
_entity_poly.entity_id
_entity_poly.type
_entity_poly.pdbx_seq_one_letter_code
_entity_poly.pdbx_strand_id
1 'polypeptide(L)'
;MSPAFSGVGWRFPKANLDTPMLNQVMDFAGEVLPGSCAVPPYSETEFLTELGDRLRSSRMRCDLSRRELARRSGISERYIAQIEAGKGNVSIVLLLRLASAIHGSQPQAA
;
A
#
# COMPACT_ATOMS: atom_id res chain seq x y z
N MET A 1 -3.70 -10.91 -38.60
CA MET A 1 -4.90 -10.41 -37.88
C MET A 1 -4.40 -9.47 -36.80
N SER A 2 -4.54 -8.17 -37.01
CA SER A 2 -4.05 -7.11 -36.10
C SER A 2 -5.23 -6.47 -35.40
N PRO A 3 -5.17 -6.11 -34.10
CA PRO A 3 -6.05 -5.11 -33.55
C PRO A 3 -5.41 -3.74 -33.68
N ALA A 4 -6.16 -2.81 -34.26
CA ALA A 4 -5.86 -1.39 -34.26
C ALA A 4 -6.21 -0.81 -32.88
N PHE A 5 -5.26 -0.12 -32.23
CA PHE A 5 -5.54 0.75 -31.09
C PHE A 5 -5.34 2.20 -31.54
N SER A 6 -6.45 2.89 -31.71
CA SER A 6 -6.53 4.35 -31.88
C SER A 6 -6.79 4.99 -30.51
N GLY A 7 -6.01 6.01 -30.17
CA GLY A 7 -6.37 6.95 -29.10
C GLY A 7 -5.29 7.18 -28.05
N VAL A 8 -4.94 8.45 -27.87
CA VAL A 8 -4.01 9.06 -26.88
C VAL A 8 -2.53 9.02 -27.29
N GLY A 9 -2.10 10.14 -27.90
CA GLY A 9 -0.71 10.38 -28.30
C GLY A 9 0.22 10.64 -27.11
N TRP A 10 0.72 9.57 -26.50
CA TRP A 10 1.93 9.63 -25.68
C TRP A 10 3.14 9.57 -26.59
N ARG A 11 3.89 10.69 -26.71
CA ARG A 11 5.12 10.75 -27.49
C ARG A 11 6.28 10.20 -26.66
N PHE A 12 6.43 8.88 -26.65
CA PHE A 12 7.61 8.23 -26.07
C PHE A 12 8.84 8.53 -26.96
N PRO A 13 10.00 8.91 -26.38
CA PRO A 13 11.24 8.95 -27.14
C PRO A 13 11.51 7.55 -27.70
N LYS A 14 11.82 7.45 -29.00
CA LYS A 14 12.23 6.19 -29.64
C LYS A 14 13.59 5.78 -29.10
N ALA A 15 13.61 5.05 -27.99
CA ALA A 15 14.79 4.39 -27.49
C ALA A 15 15.17 3.24 -28.43
N ASN A 16 16.47 3.10 -28.71
CA ASN A 16 17.03 2.06 -29.56
C ASN A 16 16.73 0.67 -28.95
N LEU A 17 16.13 -0.22 -29.73
CA LEU A 17 15.46 -1.45 -29.29
C LEU A 17 16.41 -2.64 -28.98
N ASP A 18 17.64 -2.38 -28.55
CA ASP A 18 18.62 -3.43 -28.20
C ASP A 18 18.75 -3.66 -26.68
N THR A 19 18.01 -2.92 -25.85
CA THR A 19 18.09 -3.07 -24.38
C THR A 19 16.75 -3.58 -23.83
N PRO A 20 16.70 -4.71 -23.10
CA PRO A 20 15.47 -5.19 -22.47
C PRO A 20 15.05 -4.25 -21.33
N MET A 21 14.26 -3.22 -21.64
CA MET A 21 13.70 -2.24 -20.68
C MET A 21 12.71 -2.83 -19.67
N LEU A 22 12.39 -4.14 -19.75
CA LEU A 22 11.41 -4.82 -18.89
C LEU A 22 11.85 -4.97 -17.42
N ASN A 23 13.12 -4.70 -17.09
CA ASN A 23 13.65 -4.84 -15.73
C ASN A 23 14.04 -3.52 -15.06
N GLN A 24 13.77 -2.36 -15.68
CA GLN A 24 14.08 -1.06 -15.10
C GLN A 24 12.84 -0.49 -14.41
N VAL A 25 12.84 -0.50 -13.08
CA VAL A 25 11.90 0.30 -12.29
C VAL A 25 12.50 1.69 -12.11
N MET A 26 11.80 2.69 -12.64
CA MET A 26 12.04 4.09 -12.34
C MET A 26 11.44 4.42 -10.97
N ASP A 27 12.09 5.29 -10.21
CA ASP A 27 11.50 5.83 -8.99
C ASP A 27 10.38 6.84 -9.30
N PHE A 28 9.77 7.40 -8.25
CA PHE A 28 8.71 8.40 -8.40
C PHE A 28 9.19 9.72 -9.02
N ALA A 29 10.51 9.99 -9.05
CA ALA A 29 11.11 11.16 -9.66
C ALA A 29 11.47 10.94 -11.14
N GLY A 30 11.29 9.72 -11.67
CA GLY A 30 11.65 9.36 -13.04
C GLY A 30 13.13 9.00 -13.19
N GLU A 31 13.86 8.87 -12.09
CA GLU A 31 15.26 8.45 -12.09
C GLU A 31 15.34 6.93 -12.13
N VAL A 32 16.26 6.43 -12.97
CA VAL A 32 16.56 4.99 -13.03
C VAL A 32 17.35 4.63 -11.78
N LEU A 33 16.80 3.78 -10.92
CA LEU A 33 17.50 3.33 -9.71
C LEU A 33 18.72 2.48 -10.10
N PRO A 34 19.97 2.96 -9.87
CA PRO A 34 21.16 2.19 -10.23
C PRO A 34 21.21 0.92 -9.37
N GLY A 35 21.26 -0.25 -10.01
CA GLY A 35 21.28 -1.56 -9.35
C GLY A 35 19.91 -2.22 -9.12
N SER A 36 18.82 -1.65 -9.65
CA SER A 36 17.48 -2.24 -9.52
C SER A 36 17.32 -3.50 -10.37
N CYS A 37 17.66 -4.66 -9.82
CA CYS A 37 16.82 -5.83 -10.00
C CYS A 37 15.50 -5.51 -9.28
N ALA A 38 14.47 -5.14 -10.04
CA ALA A 38 13.20 -4.57 -9.61
C ALA A 38 12.28 -5.50 -8.79
N VAL A 39 12.84 -6.37 -7.96
CA VAL A 39 12.07 -7.16 -7.01
C VAL A 39 11.97 -6.31 -5.75
N PRO A 40 10.76 -5.94 -5.28
CA PRO A 40 10.63 -5.24 -4.01
C PRO A 40 11.35 -6.05 -2.93
N PRO A 41 12.06 -5.40 -1.97
CA PRO A 41 12.84 -6.09 -0.95
C PRO A 41 11.99 -6.98 -0.02
N TYR A 42 10.66 -6.92 -0.15
CA TYR A 42 9.68 -7.70 0.59
C TYR A 42 8.66 -8.30 -0.37
N SER A 43 8.24 -9.53 -0.12
CA SER A 43 7.02 -10.05 -0.76
C SER A 43 5.80 -9.26 -0.28
N GLU A 44 4.77 -9.13 -1.13
CA GLU A 44 3.52 -8.44 -0.77
C GLU A 44 2.91 -9.01 0.53
N THR A 45 2.98 -10.34 0.70
CA THR A 45 2.47 -11.05 1.88
C THR A 45 3.21 -10.67 3.16
N GLU A 46 4.54 -10.59 3.12
CA GLU A 46 5.35 -10.19 4.27
C GLU A 46 5.04 -8.74 4.66
N PHE A 47 4.93 -7.85 3.67
CA PHE A 47 4.59 -6.45 3.90
C PHE A 47 3.21 -6.30 4.56
N LEU A 48 2.20 -7.02 4.06
CA LEU A 48 0.84 -6.97 4.63
C LEU A 48 0.79 -7.58 6.03
N THR A 49 1.57 -8.62 6.31
CA THR A 49 1.66 -9.23 7.65
C THR A 49 2.24 -8.24 8.66
N GLU A 50 3.37 -7.61 8.34
CA GLU A 50 4.00 -6.59 9.18
C GLU A 50 3.07 -5.39 9.41
N LEU A 51 2.36 -4.95 8.36
CA LEU A 51 1.35 -3.91 8.47
C LEU A 51 0.23 -4.29 9.45
N GLY A 52 -0.26 -5.52 9.35
CA GLY A 52 -1.29 -6.07 10.24
C GLY A 52 -0.85 -6.10 11.70
N ASP A 53 0.38 -6.53 11.96
CA ASP A 53 0.96 -6.58 13.30
C ASP A 53 1.14 -5.18 13.90
N ARG A 54 1.58 -4.20 13.09
CA ARG A 54 1.67 -2.79 13.52
C ARG A 54 0.30 -2.20 13.84
N LEU A 55 -0.70 -2.48 13.01
CA LEU A 55 -2.06 -2.02 13.24
C LEU A 55 -2.62 -2.61 14.55
N ARG A 56 -2.49 -3.93 14.73
CA ARG A 56 -2.90 -4.64 15.94
C ARG A 56 -2.20 -4.07 17.18
N SER A 57 -0.89 -3.92 17.13
CA SER A 57 -0.10 -3.39 18.25
C SER A 57 -0.54 -1.98 18.62
N SER A 58 -0.74 -1.12 17.62
CA SER A 58 -1.19 0.26 17.85
C SER A 58 -2.61 0.32 18.41
N ARG A 59 -3.50 -0.55 17.93
CA ARG A 59 -4.86 -0.70 18.49
C ARG A 59 -4.83 -1.13 19.96
N MET A 60 -4.00 -2.11 20.31
CA MET A 60 -3.87 -2.61 21.68
C MET A 60 -3.26 -1.56 22.62
N ARG A 61 -2.31 -0.74 22.16
CA ARG A 61 -1.76 0.39 22.95
C ARG A 61 -2.80 1.47 23.30
N CYS A 62 -3.89 1.54 22.54
CA CYS A 62 -5.01 2.45 22.80
C CYS A 62 -6.21 1.75 23.49
N ASP A 63 -6.04 0.52 23.99
CA ASP A 63 -7.10 -0.30 24.60
C ASP A 63 -8.36 -0.46 23.73
N LEU A 64 -8.19 -0.40 22.40
CA LEU A 64 -9.31 -0.52 21.47
C LEU A 64 -9.57 -1.99 21.13
N SER A 65 -10.82 -2.44 21.24
CA SER A 65 -11.24 -3.69 20.61
C SER A 65 -11.35 -3.53 19.09
N ARG A 66 -11.36 -4.64 18.34
CA ARG A 66 -11.60 -4.58 16.87
C ARG A 66 -12.95 -3.96 16.55
N ARG A 67 -13.99 -4.28 17.33
CA ARG A 67 -15.33 -3.69 17.24
C ARG A 67 -15.32 -2.17 17.47
N GLU A 68 -14.55 -1.68 18.43
CA GLU A 68 -14.45 -0.25 18.69
C GLU A 68 -13.68 0.48 17.59
N LEU A 69 -12.59 -0.10 17.10
CA LEU A 69 -11.86 0.44 15.95
C LEU A 69 -12.74 0.47 14.69
N ALA A 70 -13.54 -0.57 14.46
CA ALA A 70 -14.53 -0.64 13.39
C ALA A 70 -15.51 0.52 13.46
N ARG A 71 -16.08 0.76 14.65
CA ARG A 71 -17.01 1.86 14.90
C ARG A 71 -16.37 3.23 14.63
N ARG A 72 -15.14 3.46 15.12
CA ARG A 72 -14.42 4.74 14.95
C ARG A 72 -13.98 5.00 13.51
N SER A 73 -13.48 3.97 12.83
CA SER A 73 -12.98 4.08 11.47
C SER A 73 -14.08 3.99 10.42
N GLY A 74 -15.27 3.49 10.77
CA GLY A 74 -16.36 3.19 9.83
C GLY A 74 -16.01 2.06 8.86
N ILE A 75 -15.22 1.11 9.33
CA ILE A 75 -14.76 -0.08 8.59
C ILE A 75 -15.36 -1.31 9.27
N SER A 76 -15.69 -2.35 8.50
CA SER A 76 -16.23 -3.56 9.12
C SER A 76 -15.21 -4.25 10.01
N GLU A 77 -15.67 -4.78 11.15
CA GLU A 77 -14.84 -5.52 12.10
C GLU A 77 -14.15 -6.73 11.45
N ARG A 78 -14.86 -7.42 10.55
CA ARG A 78 -14.30 -8.52 9.74
C ARG A 78 -13.13 -8.06 8.88
N TYR A 79 -13.24 -6.89 8.25
CA TYR A 79 -12.18 -6.39 7.40
C TYR A 79 -10.95 -5.95 8.21
N ILE A 80 -11.16 -5.35 9.39
CA ILE A 80 -10.07 -5.09 10.34
C ILE A 80 -9.37 -6.39 10.73
N ALA A 81 -10.12 -7.46 11.03
CA ALA A 81 -9.54 -8.77 11.34
C ALA A 81 -8.75 -9.37 10.15
N GLN A 82 -9.15 -9.09 8.90
CA GLN A 82 -8.37 -9.48 7.73
C GLN A 82 -7.06 -8.69 7.62
N ILE A 83 -7.11 -7.38 7.81
CA ILE A 83 -5.92 -6.51 7.78
C ILE A 83 -4.93 -6.93 8.88
N GLU A 84 -5.41 -7.15 10.11
CA GLU A 84 -4.58 -7.63 11.23
C GLU A 84 -4.00 -9.04 10.99
N ALA A 85 -4.58 -9.82 10.08
CA ALA A 85 -4.08 -11.13 9.69
C ALA A 85 -3.15 -11.07 8.45
N GLY A 86 -2.81 -9.87 7.96
CA GLY A 86 -2.03 -9.68 6.74
C GLY A 86 -2.76 -10.08 5.46
N LYS A 87 -4.09 -10.12 5.49
CA LYS A 87 -4.92 -10.60 4.37
C LYS A 87 -5.63 -9.45 3.68
N GLY A 88 -5.50 -9.44 2.36
CA GLY A 88 -6.23 -8.54 1.47
C GLY A 88 -5.56 -7.18 1.33
N ASN A 89 -5.73 -6.60 0.14
CA ASN A 89 -5.17 -5.30 -0.19
C ASN A 89 -6.06 -4.21 0.41
N VAL A 90 -5.56 -3.56 1.47
CA VAL A 90 -6.21 -2.41 2.08
C VAL A 90 -5.94 -1.16 1.24
N SER A 91 -7.00 -0.38 0.97
CA SER A 91 -6.80 0.88 0.27
C SER A 91 -6.09 1.88 1.20
N ILE A 92 -5.24 2.72 0.62
CA ILE A 92 -4.50 3.74 1.37
C ILE A 92 -5.43 4.72 2.11
N VAL A 93 -6.62 4.98 1.57
CA VAL A 93 -7.65 5.83 2.20
C VAL A 93 -8.21 5.17 3.46
N LEU A 94 -8.39 3.84 3.46
CA LEU A 94 -8.83 3.11 4.66
C LEU A 94 -7.72 3.08 5.72
N LEU A 95 -6.44 2.98 5.31
CA LEU A 95 -5.31 3.11 6.23
C LEU A 95 -5.29 4.47 6.93
N LEU A 96 -5.54 5.56 6.19
CA LEU A 96 -5.66 6.89 6.78
C LEU A 96 -6.78 6.94 7.83
N ARG A 97 -7.96 6.38 7.53
CA ARG A 97 -9.09 6.32 8.47
C ARG A 97 -8.76 5.50 9.72
N LEU A 98 -8.06 4.37 9.57
CA LEU A 98 -7.60 3.56 10.70
C LEU A 98 -6.58 4.30 11.56
N ALA A 99 -5.61 4.97 10.93
CA ALA A 99 -4.60 5.77 11.61
C ALA A 99 -5.27 6.90 12.42
N SER A 100 -6.20 7.65 11.81
CA SER A 100 -6.96 8.70 12.51
C SER A 100 -7.79 8.15 13.66
N ALA A 101 -8.42 6.98 13.50
CA ALA A 101 -9.21 6.36 14.56
C ALA A 101 -8.36 5.91 15.77
N ILE A 102 -7.12 5.47 15.53
CA ILE A 102 -6.17 5.11 16.60
C ILE A 102 -5.62 6.36 17.29
N HIS A 103 -5.18 7.37 16.53
CA HIS A 103 -4.58 8.58 17.08
C HIS A 103 -5.60 9.53 17.72
N GLY A 104 -6.84 9.59 17.24
CA GLY A 104 -7.90 10.39 17.88
C GLY A 104 -8.30 9.90 19.29
N SER A 105 -7.71 8.79 19.74
CA SER A 105 -7.86 8.22 21.08
C SER A 105 -6.69 8.58 22.01
N GLN A 106 -5.57 9.03 21.44
CA GLN A 106 -4.40 9.45 22.21
C GLN A 106 -4.69 10.87 22.70
N PRO A 107 -4.62 11.17 24.01
CA PRO A 107 -4.57 12.55 24.46
C PRO A 107 -3.35 13.17 23.76
N GLN A 108 -3.59 14.22 22.99
CA GLN A 108 -2.54 15.01 22.36
C GLN A 108 -1.58 15.43 23.48
N ALA A 109 -0.40 14.81 23.56
CA ALA A 109 0.64 15.24 24.49
C ALA A 109 1.05 16.66 24.05
N ALA A 110 0.60 17.64 24.82
CA ALA A 110 1.01 19.03 24.75
C ALA A 110 2.36 19.21 25.46
#